data_AF-A0AB34QXK1-F1
#
_entry.id   AF-A0AB34QXK1-F1
#
_cell.length_a   1.000
_cell.length_b   1.000
_cell.length_c   1.000
_cell.angle_alpha   90.00
_cell.angle_beta   90.00
_cell.angle_gamma   90.00
#
_symmetry.space_group_name_H-M   'P 1'
#
loop_
_entity.id
_entity.type
_entity.pdbx_description
1 polymer ?
#
loop_
_entity_poly.entity_id
_entity_poly.type
_entity_poly.pdbx_seq_one_letter_code
_entity_poly.pdbx_strand_id
1 'polypeptide(L)'
;MKHLFISDPKEFEHVLSFVHSLVHSTKTFPDQVLKTKTPHYLFEEFHWLLSDGSWDMLKGLALNHHDDYILMAVLDEQKSMDDYYRDFGYYPWVKIPLNLTPSDYLDLLTDYPIESVNDSIMDIASRVIWVSPSAKWIIYGERGYEIGVLATHQLNNW
;
A
#
# COMPACT_ATOMS: atom_id res chain seq x y z
N MET A 1 -4.38 15.80 -0.52
CA MET A 1 -4.16 14.89 -1.67
C MET A 1 -5.34 13.96 -1.96
N LYS A 2 -6.53 14.24 -1.40
CA LYS A 2 -7.77 13.43 -1.50
C LYS A 2 -8.15 12.83 -2.87
N HIS A 3 -7.86 13.49 -3.99
CA HIS A 3 -8.21 12.97 -5.32
C HIS A 3 -7.41 11.72 -5.73
N LEU A 4 -6.32 11.39 -5.01
CA LEU A 4 -5.52 10.17 -5.21
C LEU A 4 -6.12 8.96 -4.48
N PHE A 5 -6.97 9.20 -3.48
CA PHE A 5 -7.63 8.16 -2.71
C PHE A 5 -8.84 7.63 -3.49
N ILE A 6 -9.09 6.33 -3.35
CA ILE A 6 -10.26 5.68 -3.94
C ILE A 6 -11.50 6.16 -3.18
N SER A 7 -12.46 6.75 -3.90
CA SER A 7 -13.71 7.27 -3.33
C SER A 7 -14.98 6.73 -4.01
N ASP A 8 -14.87 6.13 -5.19
CA ASP A 8 -15.97 5.41 -5.83
C ASP A 8 -16.06 3.97 -5.25
N PRO A 9 -17.17 3.58 -4.60
CA PRO A 9 -17.36 2.23 -4.09
C PRO A 9 -17.23 1.14 -5.16
N LYS A 10 -17.60 1.41 -6.42
CA LYS A 10 -17.45 0.42 -7.50
C LYS A 10 -15.98 0.19 -7.86
N GLU A 11 -15.20 1.26 -7.88
CA GLU A 11 -13.75 1.17 -8.05
C GLU A 11 -13.13 0.42 -6.88
N PHE A 12 -13.54 0.73 -5.64
CA PHE A 12 -13.06 0.05 -4.46
C PHE A 12 -13.31 -1.45 -4.52
N GLU A 13 -14.52 -1.91 -4.85
CA GLU A 13 -14.84 -3.34 -5.00
C GLU A 13 -13.92 -4.04 -6.03
N HIS A 14 -13.64 -3.38 -7.16
CA HIS A 14 -12.75 -3.92 -8.17
C HIS A 14 -11.32 -4.06 -7.64
N VAL A 15 -10.80 -3.02 -6.99
CA VAL A 15 -9.45 -2.99 -6.44
C VAL A 15 -9.32 -3.95 -5.25
N LEU A 16 -10.36 -4.06 -4.41
CA LEU A 16 -10.45 -5.02 -3.31
C LEU A 16 -10.37 -6.46 -3.82
N SER A 17 -11.12 -6.80 -4.87
CA SER A 17 -11.03 -8.11 -5.52
C SER A 17 -9.62 -8.40 -6.06
N PHE A 18 -8.96 -7.39 -6.65
CA PHE A 18 -7.58 -7.52 -7.10
C PHE A 18 -6.63 -7.79 -5.94
N VAL A 19 -6.67 -7.01 -4.86
CA VAL A 19 -5.85 -7.21 -3.65
C VAL A 19 -6.12 -8.59 -3.04
N HIS A 20 -7.38 -8.98 -2.90
CA HIS A 20 -7.77 -10.29 -2.41
C HIS A 20 -7.29 -11.44 -3.29
N SER A 21 -7.00 -11.22 -4.57
CA SER A 21 -6.39 -12.26 -5.41
C SER A 21 -4.91 -12.51 -5.07
N LEU A 22 -4.22 -11.52 -4.48
CA LEU A 22 -2.79 -11.55 -4.22
C LEU A 22 -2.44 -11.93 -2.78
N VAL A 23 -3.26 -11.51 -1.81
CA VAL A 23 -2.97 -11.69 -0.38
C VAL A 23 -4.07 -12.45 0.35
N HIS A 24 -3.69 -13.12 1.43
CA HIS A 24 -4.60 -13.62 2.44
C HIS A 24 -4.87 -12.51 3.46
N SER A 25 -5.89 -11.68 3.24
CA SER A 25 -6.17 -10.46 4.03
C SER A 25 -6.36 -10.71 5.54
N THR A 26 -6.74 -11.93 5.93
CA THR A 26 -6.95 -12.34 7.33
C THR A 26 -5.70 -12.95 7.98
N LYS A 27 -4.63 -13.15 7.23
CA LYS A 27 -3.36 -13.67 7.75
C LYS A 27 -2.41 -12.51 8.05
N THR A 28 -1.54 -12.76 9.01
CA THR A 28 -0.45 -11.88 9.46
C THR A 28 0.83 -12.70 9.47
N PHE A 29 1.99 -12.06 9.59
CA PHE A 29 3.19 -12.83 9.90
C PHE A 29 3.03 -13.59 11.24
N PRO A 30 3.69 -14.76 11.39
CA PRO A 30 4.58 -15.45 10.44
C PRO A 30 3.87 -16.35 9.42
N ASP A 31 2.54 -16.30 9.31
CA ASP A 31 1.83 -17.10 8.31
C ASP A 31 2.17 -16.65 6.88
N GLN A 32 1.92 -17.54 5.91
CA GLN A 32 2.01 -17.18 4.50
C GLN A 32 0.89 -16.18 4.14
N VAL A 33 1.26 -14.90 4.05
CA VAL A 33 0.37 -13.77 3.73
C VAL A 33 0.13 -13.60 2.23
N LEU A 34 1.05 -14.06 1.37
CA LEU A 34 0.90 -13.99 -0.09
C LEU A 34 0.30 -15.28 -0.64
N LYS A 35 -0.67 -15.17 -1.56
CA LYS A 35 -1.31 -16.34 -2.18
C LYS A 35 -0.41 -17.04 -3.20
N THR A 36 0.45 -16.28 -3.85
CA THR A 36 1.39 -16.79 -4.85
C THR A 36 2.80 -16.77 -4.30
N LYS A 37 3.51 -17.88 -4.44
CA LYS A 37 4.95 -17.95 -4.12
C LYS A 37 5.74 -17.27 -5.22
N THR A 38 6.62 -16.35 -4.86
CA THR A 38 7.58 -15.72 -5.78
C THR A 38 8.96 -16.35 -5.59
N PRO A 39 9.82 -16.31 -6.63
CA PRO A 39 11.19 -16.83 -6.53
C PRO A 39 12.08 -15.95 -5.65
N HIS A 40 11.74 -14.68 -5.45
CA HIS A 40 12.58 -13.71 -4.76
C HIS A 40 11.78 -12.95 -3.70
N TYR A 41 12.45 -12.73 -2.56
CA TYR A 41 11.98 -11.97 -1.42
C TYR A 41 13.09 -11.04 -0.92
N LEU A 42 12.75 -9.78 -0.66
CA LEU A 42 13.61 -8.80 0.01
C LEU A 42 12.86 -8.22 1.21
N PHE A 43 13.60 -7.68 2.17
CA PHE A 43 13.07 -7.26 3.46
C PHE A 43 13.53 -5.84 3.78
N GLU A 44 12.63 -5.03 4.32
CA GLU A 44 12.89 -3.66 4.77
C GLU A 44 12.14 -3.37 6.08
N GLU A 45 12.48 -2.27 6.73
CA GLU A 45 11.76 -1.78 7.91
C GLU A 45 10.39 -1.20 7.51
N PHE A 46 9.35 -1.54 8.28
CA PHE A 46 7.98 -1.06 7.99
C PHE A 46 7.88 0.47 8.03
N HIS A 47 8.45 1.12 9.05
CA HIS A 47 8.41 2.57 9.15
C HIS A 47 9.27 3.25 8.09
N TRP A 48 10.33 2.60 7.60
CA TRP A 48 11.10 3.14 6.49
C TRP A 48 10.25 3.22 5.21
N LEU A 49 9.43 2.20 4.91
CA LEU A 49 8.47 2.24 3.80
C LEU A 49 7.41 3.34 3.94
N LEU A 50 7.18 3.83 5.16
CA LEU A 50 6.34 4.98 5.47
C LEU A 50 7.15 6.28 5.64
N SER A 51 8.29 6.41 4.96
CA SER A 51 9.10 7.63 4.94
C SER A 51 9.32 8.14 3.52
N ASP A 52 9.63 9.44 3.39
CA ASP A 52 10.08 10.05 2.14
C ASP A 52 11.30 9.31 1.54
N GLY A 53 12.20 8.81 2.38
CA GLY A 53 13.39 8.07 1.97
C GLY A 53 13.12 6.78 1.19
N SER A 54 11.93 6.18 1.32
CA SER A 54 11.56 4.99 0.56
C SER A 54 11.03 5.29 -0.85
N TRP A 55 10.65 6.53 -1.12
CA TRP A 55 9.90 6.87 -2.33
C TRP A 55 10.68 6.56 -3.61
N ASP A 56 11.97 6.90 -3.66
CA ASP A 56 12.79 6.67 -4.85
C ASP A 56 12.94 5.17 -5.16
N MET A 57 13.00 4.32 -4.13
CA MET A 57 12.99 2.87 -4.29
C MET A 57 11.63 2.38 -4.82
N LEU A 58 10.51 2.82 -4.22
CA LEU A 58 9.16 2.45 -4.67
C LEU A 58 8.92 2.86 -6.13
N LYS A 59 9.29 4.10 -6.48
CA LYS A 59 9.19 4.65 -7.82
C LYS A 59 10.09 3.90 -8.80
N GLY A 60 11.33 3.61 -8.42
CA GLY A 60 12.26 2.82 -9.25
C GLY A 60 11.71 1.43 -9.55
N LEU A 61 11.13 0.77 -8.55
CA LEU A 61 10.49 -0.54 -8.71
C LEU A 61 9.33 -0.49 -9.72
N ALA A 62 8.43 0.49 -9.59
CA ALA A 62 7.31 0.67 -10.52
C ALA A 62 7.77 0.96 -11.96
N LEU A 63 8.74 1.86 -12.13
CA LEU A 63 9.29 2.21 -13.45
C LEU A 63 9.97 1.02 -14.13
N ASN A 64 10.73 0.23 -13.37
CA ASN A 64 11.39 -0.98 -13.86
C ASN A 64 10.42 -2.06 -14.35
N HIS A 65 9.19 -2.05 -13.83
CA HIS A 65 8.13 -2.98 -14.21
C HIS A 65 7.11 -2.39 -15.21
N HIS A 66 7.33 -1.15 -15.66
CA HIS A 66 6.46 -0.40 -16.56
C HIS A 66 5.05 -0.20 -16.00
N ASP A 67 4.94 0.05 -14.70
CA ASP A 67 3.69 0.39 -14.05
C ASP A 67 3.44 1.91 -14.16
N ASP A 68 2.17 2.32 -14.31
CA ASP A 68 1.79 3.73 -14.42
C ASP A 68 1.59 4.41 -13.06
N TYR A 69 1.35 3.61 -12.01
CA TYR A 69 1.14 4.05 -10.63
C TYR A 69 1.46 2.89 -9.66
N ILE A 70 1.56 3.21 -8.38
CA ILE A 70 1.64 2.22 -7.29
C ILE A 70 0.30 2.22 -6.56
N LEU A 71 -0.32 1.04 -6.39
CA LEU A 71 -1.46 0.93 -5.50
C LEU A 71 -0.94 0.71 -4.08
N MET A 72 -1.27 1.62 -3.18
CA MET A 72 -1.09 1.47 -1.75
C MET A 72 -2.43 1.14 -1.10
N ALA A 73 -2.52 0.07 -0.33
CA ALA A 73 -3.77 -0.36 0.30
C ALA A 73 -3.54 -0.77 1.75
N VAL A 74 -4.25 -0.10 2.67
CA VAL A 74 -4.31 -0.49 4.08
C VAL A 74 -5.18 -1.75 4.22
N LEU A 75 -4.64 -2.79 4.85
CA LEU A 75 -5.33 -4.06 5.06
C LEU A 75 -5.96 -4.11 6.46
N ASP A 76 -7.26 -3.84 6.52
CA ASP A 76 -8.04 -3.88 7.76
C ASP A 76 -9.31 -4.75 7.59
N GLU A 77 -10.05 -4.93 8.67
CA GLU A 77 -11.37 -5.54 8.65
C GLU A 77 -12.34 -4.70 7.79
N GLN A 78 -13.26 -5.36 7.10
CA GLN A 78 -14.26 -4.70 6.26
C GLN A 78 -15.03 -3.62 7.03
N LYS A 79 -15.35 -3.88 8.30
CA LYS A 79 -16.06 -2.92 9.14
C LYS A 79 -15.27 -1.63 9.35
N SER A 80 -13.96 -1.72 9.62
CA SER A 80 -13.09 -0.54 9.78
C SER A 80 -13.03 0.28 8.49
N MET A 81 -12.97 -0.40 7.34
CA MET A 81 -12.98 0.24 6.02
C MET A 81 -14.32 0.94 5.72
N ASP A 82 -15.45 0.30 6.04
CA ASP A 82 -16.80 0.86 5.88
C ASP A 82 -17.01 2.08 6.80
N ASP A 83 -16.53 2.00 8.04
CA ASP A 83 -16.58 3.08 9.02
C ASP A 83 -15.75 4.29 8.52
N TYR A 84 -14.52 4.06 8.08
CA TYR A 84 -13.66 5.10 7.52
C TYR A 84 -14.29 5.77 6.28
N TYR A 85 -14.87 4.99 5.36
CA TYR A 85 -15.53 5.53 4.18
C TYR A 85 -16.77 6.36 4.54
N ARG A 86 -17.60 5.90 5.48
CA ARG A 86 -18.76 6.64 5.95
C ARG A 86 -18.35 8.00 6.52
N ASP A 87 -17.27 8.02 7.29
CA ASP A 87 -16.86 9.20 8.04
C ASP A 87 -16.10 10.21 7.14
N PHE A 88 -15.36 9.75 6.13
CA PHE A 88 -14.48 10.61 5.32
C PHE A 88 -14.79 10.68 3.82
N GLY A 89 -15.62 9.78 3.30
CA GLY A 89 -16.04 9.73 1.88
C GLY A 89 -15.02 9.12 0.92
N TYR A 90 -13.98 8.47 1.43
CA TYR A 90 -12.96 7.74 0.66
C TYR A 90 -12.36 6.63 1.51
N TYR A 91 -11.69 5.67 0.88
CA TYR A 91 -10.98 4.58 1.56
C TYR A 91 -9.51 4.95 1.74
N PRO A 92 -8.79 4.44 2.76
CA PRO A 92 -7.34 4.64 2.95
C PRO A 92 -6.50 3.83 1.93
N TRP A 93 -6.91 3.86 0.67
CA TRP A 93 -6.34 3.15 -0.47
C TRP A 93 -6.05 4.20 -1.55
N VAL A 94 -4.83 4.20 -2.06
CA VAL A 94 -4.31 5.29 -2.89
C VAL A 94 -3.69 4.75 -4.16
N LYS A 95 -4.00 5.38 -5.29
CA LYS A 95 -3.26 5.21 -6.54
C LYS A 95 -2.19 6.28 -6.61
N ILE A 96 -0.98 5.94 -6.20
CA ILE A 96 0.14 6.87 -6.07
C ILE A 96 0.78 7.10 -7.45
N PRO A 97 0.70 8.31 -8.02
CA PRO A 97 1.32 8.64 -9.30
C PRO A 97 2.85 8.65 -9.20
N LEU A 98 3.54 8.25 -10.26
CA LEU A 98 5.02 8.21 -10.26
C LEU A 98 5.70 9.58 -10.42
N ASN A 99 4.93 10.63 -10.72
CA ASN A 99 5.44 12.01 -10.82
C ASN A 99 5.51 12.74 -9.47
N LEU A 100 5.11 12.11 -8.36
CA LEU A 100 5.29 12.66 -7.03
C LEU A 100 6.77 12.80 -6.66
N THR A 101 7.07 13.78 -5.82
CA THR A 101 8.35 13.92 -5.11
C THR A 101 8.35 13.12 -3.80
N PRO A 102 9.51 12.86 -3.18
CA PRO A 102 9.57 12.25 -1.85
C PRO A 102 8.75 13.01 -0.79
N SER A 103 8.74 14.34 -0.86
CA SER A 103 7.94 15.19 0.04
C SER A 103 6.45 15.00 -0.21
N ASP A 104 6.00 14.95 -1.48
CA ASP A 104 4.58 14.70 -1.79
C ASP A 104 4.12 13.31 -1.31
N TYR A 105 5.02 12.31 -1.34
CA TYR A 105 4.75 10.99 -0.78
C TYR A 105 4.57 11.05 0.74
N LEU A 106 5.46 11.73 1.47
CA LEU A 106 5.31 11.91 2.91
C LEU A 106 4.05 12.71 3.27
N ASP A 107 3.77 13.78 2.52
CA ASP A 107 2.55 14.56 2.66
C ASP A 107 1.32 13.66 2.44
N LEU A 108 1.34 12.76 1.46
CA LEU A 108 0.25 11.80 1.23
C LEU A 108 0.06 10.85 2.42
N LEU A 109 1.13 10.33 2.99
CA LEU A 109 1.10 9.42 4.13
C LEU A 109 0.55 10.10 5.40
N THR A 110 0.85 11.40 5.55
CA THR A 110 0.49 12.21 6.72
C THR A 110 -0.76 13.05 6.51
N ASP A 111 -1.36 13.05 5.30
CA ASP A 111 -2.62 13.72 5.00
C ASP A 111 -3.73 13.08 5.85
N TYR A 112 -4.29 13.87 6.77
CA TYR A 112 -5.37 13.45 7.64
C TYR A 112 -6.68 14.15 7.24
N PRO A 113 -7.85 13.54 7.47
CA PRO A 113 -9.12 14.23 7.35
C PRO A 113 -9.15 15.45 8.30
N ILE A 114 -9.57 16.62 7.82
CA ILE A 114 -9.50 17.93 8.53
C ILE A 114 -9.95 17.89 10.01
N GLU A 115 -10.87 16.99 10.37
CA GLU A 115 -11.44 16.86 11.72
C GLU A 115 -10.91 15.65 12.51
N SER A 116 -9.97 14.87 11.97
CA SER A 116 -9.38 13.73 12.66
C SER A 116 -7.88 13.56 12.37
N VAL A 117 -7.07 14.18 13.23
CA VAL A 117 -5.61 14.21 13.11
C VAL A 117 -4.96 12.82 13.19
N ASN A 118 -5.63 11.85 13.81
CA ASN A 118 -5.10 10.49 14.01
C ASN A 118 -5.54 9.50 12.91
N ASP A 119 -6.24 9.96 11.88
CA ASP A 119 -6.76 9.11 10.79
C ASP A 119 -5.93 9.23 9.50
N SER A 120 -4.66 9.65 9.61
CA SER A 120 -3.71 9.56 8.51
C SER A 120 -3.32 8.09 8.24
N ILE A 121 -2.89 7.75 7.02
CA ILE A 121 -2.37 6.41 6.73
C ILE A 121 -1.19 6.09 7.65
N MET A 122 -0.31 7.07 7.90
CA MET A 122 0.81 6.96 8.82
C MET A 122 0.40 6.51 10.23
N ASP A 123 -0.78 6.89 10.70
CA ASP A 123 -1.24 6.56 12.04
C ASP A 123 -2.06 5.27 12.10
N ILE A 124 -2.97 5.06 11.14
CA ILE A 124 -3.93 3.94 11.19
C ILE A 124 -3.36 2.63 10.65
N ALA A 125 -2.34 2.70 9.78
CA ALA A 125 -1.83 1.53 9.09
C ALA A 125 -1.08 0.58 10.03
N SER A 126 -1.72 -0.55 10.37
CA SER A 126 -1.06 -1.71 10.98
C SER A 126 -0.50 -2.68 9.94
N ARG A 127 -1.18 -2.80 8.79
CA ARG A 127 -0.79 -3.61 7.63
C ARG A 127 -1.07 -2.87 6.35
N VAL A 128 -0.11 -2.89 5.43
CA VAL A 128 -0.19 -2.16 4.17
C VAL A 128 0.41 -3.01 3.06
N ILE A 129 -0.15 -2.90 1.87
CA ILE A 129 0.56 -3.34 0.67
C ILE A 129 0.89 -2.16 -0.23
N TRP A 130 2.05 -2.26 -0.88
CA TRP A 130 2.38 -1.49 -2.08
C TRP A 130 2.45 -2.49 -3.22
N VAL A 131 1.65 -2.31 -4.24
CA VAL A 131 1.53 -3.31 -5.30
C VAL A 131 1.45 -2.67 -6.66
N SER A 132 2.09 -3.34 -7.60
CA SER A 132 2.04 -3.01 -9.00
C SER A 132 0.64 -3.31 -9.57
N PRO A 133 0.03 -2.44 -10.38
CA PRO A 133 -1.23 -2.72 -11.07
C PRO A 133 -1.13 -3.94 -11.99
N SER A 134 0.09 -4.26 -12.45
CA SER A 134 0.40 -5.46 -13.23
C SER A 134 0.64 -6.73 -12.40
N ALA A 135 0.57 -6.64 -11.06
CA ALA A 135 0.84 -7.70 -10.09
C ALA A 135 2.23 -8.37 -10.23
N LYS A 136 3.21 -7.69 -10.83
CA LYS A 136 4.57 -8.22 -11.02
C LYS A 136 5.40 -8.20 -9.73
N TRP A 137 5.07 -7.28 -8.83
CA TRP A 137 5.68 -7.14 -7.52
C TRP A 137 4.64 -6.68 -6.49
N ILE A 138 4.88 -7.05 -5.24
CA ILE A 138 4.10 -6.61 -4.08
C ILE A 138 5.03 -6.48 -2.89
N ILE A 139 4.87 -5.42 -2.11
CA ILE A 139 5.45 -5.27 -0.78
C ILE A 139 4.31 -5.45 0.21
N TYR A 140 4.43 -6.41 1.12
CA TYR A 140 3.53 -6.56 2.27
C TYR A 140 4.24 -6.05 3.51
N GLY A 141 3.70 -4.99 4.12
CA GLY A 141 4.20 -4.40 5.35
C GLY A 141 3.29 -4.70 6.55
N GLU A 142 3.90 -5.01 7.69
CA GLU A 142 3.20 -5.18 8.96
C GLU A 142 3.95 -4.49 10.10
N ARG A 143 3.31 -3.47 10.69
CA ARG A 143 3.90 -2.62 11.74
C ARG A 143 4.25 -3.42 12.99
N GLY A 144 3.42 -4.38 13.37
CA GLY A 144 3.63 -5.18 14.58
C GLY A 144 4.95 -5.96 14.60
N TYR A 145 5.49 -6.26 13.41
CA TYR A 145 6.76 -6.95 13.22
C TYR A 145 7.89 -6.04 12.73
N GLU A 146 7.62 -4.76 12.51
CA GLU A 146 8.54 -3.80 11.91
C GLU A 146 9.14 -4.26 10.57
N ILE A 147 8.33 -4.95 9.75
CA ILE A 147 8.84 -5.58 8.52
C ILE A 147 7.97 -5.28 7.31
N GLY A 148 8.64 -4.98 6.20
CA GLY A 148 8.12 -5.01 4.85
C GLY A 148 8.78 -6.13 4.05
N VAL A 149 7.98 -6.91 3.34
CA VAL A 149 8.45 -8.01 2.50
C VAL A 149 8.11 -7.73 1.05
N LEU A 150 9.11 -7.39 0.25
CA LEU A 150 9.00 -7.32 -1.20
C LEU A 150 9.04 -8.73 -1.78
N ALA A 151 8.03 -9.08 -2.57
CA ALA A 151 7.95 -10.28 -3.38
C ALA A 151 7.90 -9.92 -4.85
N THR A 152 8.81 -10.48 -5.66
CA THR A 152 8.90 -10.20 -7.10
C THR A 152 9.35 -11.42 -7.89
N HIS A 153 8.92 -11.50 -9.15
CA HIS A 153 9.42 -12.50 -10.11
C HIS A 153 10.76 -12.12 -10.75
N GLN A 154 11.18 -10.85 -10.65
CA GLN A 154 12.42 -10.36 -11.27
C GLN A 154 13.20 -9.49 -10.27
N LEU A 155 14.46 -9.85 -10.04
CA LEU A 155 15.43 -8.97 -9.41
C LEU A 155 16.18 -8.27 -10.54
N ASN A 156 15.81 -7.03 -10.84
CA ASN A 156 16.67 -6.19 -11.66
C ASN A 156 17.78 -5.64 -10.75
N ASN A 157 18.97 -5.33 -11.31
CA ASN A 157 20.05 -4.76 -10.53
C ASN A 157 19.61 -3.38 -10.00
N TRP A 158 19.45 -3.28 -8.68
CA TRP A 158 19.07 -2.07 -7.94
C TRP A 158 20.28 -1.15 -7.77
#